data_AF-U6MV96-F1
#
_entry.id   AF-U6MV96-F1
#
_cell.length_a   1.000
_cell.length_b   1.000
_cell.length_c   1.000
_cell.angle_alpha   90.00
_cell.angle_beta   90.00
_cell.angle_gamma   90.00
#
_symmetry.space_group_name_H-M   'P 1'
#
loop_
_entity.id
_entity.type
_entity.pdbx_description
1 polymer ?
#
loop_
_entity_poly.entity_id
_entity_poly.type
_entity_poly.pdbx_seq_one_letter_code
_entity_poly.pdbx_strand_id
1 'polypeptide(L)'
;MCDWLATQVELHRLNTYAKQARVSMAVCVLSQELFKYQGYRGCAIVLGGVDIRGPSLYKIHPHGSTDSASYAAMGSGSLNAMAVLEAGFKDGMTQEEAVALVCSAITAGVMNDLGSGGNVDICIIKKDETKHIRKYASPAREAQKGVYTPYEIGTTPFFSQHIEEVRAAVAVEEDVEMVEAL
;
A
#
# COMPACT_ATOMS: atom_id res chain seq x y z
N MET A 1 -3.53 4.26 10.16
CA MET A 1 -3.22 5.69 9.95
C MET A 1 -3.63 6.13 8.55
N CYS A 2 -3.19 5.45 7.49
CA CYS A 2 -3.55 5.80 6.11
C CYS A 2 -5.07 5.74 5.85
N ASP A 3 -5.78 4.73 6.36
CA ASP A 3 -7.24 4.64 6.19
C ASP A 3 -7.98 5.80 6.89
N TRP A 4 -7.52 6.17 8.09
CA TRP A 4 -8.05 7.34 8.79
C TRP A 4 -7.82 8.62 7.99
N LEU A 5 -6.62 8.81 7.43
CA LEU A 5 -6.31 9.96 6.59
C LEU A 5 -7.18 9.97 5.32
N ALA A 6 -7.40 8.81 4.69
CA ALA A 6 -8.27 8.69 3.52
C ALA A 6 -9.70 9.17 3.84
N THR A 7 -10.26 8.75 4.98
CA THR A 7 -11.58 9.22 5.45
C THR A 7 -11.61 10.73 5.69
N GLN A 8 -10.57 11.30 6.33
CA GLN A 8 -10.50 12.75 6.55
C GLN A 8 -10.40 13.54 5.23
N VAL A 9 -9.62 13.03 4.28
CA VAL A 9 -9.47 13.65 2.96
C VAL A 9 -10.78 13.60 2.19
N GLU A 10 -11.51 12.47 2.24
CA GLU A 10 -12.80 12.32 1.59
C GLU A 10 -13.87 13.22 2.21
N LEU A 11 -13.94 13.28 3.55
CA LEU A 11 -14.84 14.19 4.26
C LEU A 11 -14.56 15.64 3.88
N HIS A 12 -13.29 16.05 3.83
CA HIS A 12 -12.90 17.39 3.42
C HIS A 12 -13.30 17.69 1.97
N ARG A 13 -13.11 16.72 1.06
CA ARG A 13 -13.51 16.84 -0.35
C ARG A 13 -15.02 17.06 -0.48
N LEU A 14 -15.83 16.31 0.26
CA LEU A 14 -17.29 16.45 0.29
C LEU A 14 -17.73 17.79 0.88
N ASN A 15 -17.14 18.21 2.00
CA ASN A 15 -17.49 19.47 2.67
C ASN A 15 -17.15 20.71 1.85
N THR A 16 -16.05 20.67 1.10
CA THR A 16 -15.61 21.79 0.23
C THR A 16 -16.27 21.76 -1.15
N TYR A 17 -17.09 20.75 -1.44
CA TYR A 17 -17.62 20.46 -2.78
C TYR A 17 -16.52 20.44 -3.86
N ALA A 18 -15.29 20.15 -3.46
CA ALA A 18 -14.15 20.17 -4.34
C ALA A 18 -14.09 18.88 -5.17
N LYS A 19 -13.73 19.01 -6.45
CA LYS A 19 -13.56 17.85 -7.34
C LYS A 19 -12.38 16.96 -6.92
N GLN A 20 -11.30 17.56 -6.41
CA GLN A 20 -10.06 16.88 -6.00
C GLN A 20 -9.50 17.52 -4.74
N ALA A 21 -8.97 16.70 -3.83
CA ALA A 21 -8.27 17.16 -2.64
C ALA A 21 -6.82 17.55 -2.98
N ARG A 22 -6.27 18.53 -2.25
CA ARG A 22 -4.88 18.97 -2.40
C ARG A 22 -3.95 18.07 -1.60
N VAL A 23 -2.77 17.75 -2.14
CA VAL A 23 -1.77 16.93 -1.44
C VAL A 23 -1.30 17.64 -0.17
N SER A 24 -1.09 18.95 -0.23
CA SER A 24 -0.66 19.76 0.93
C SER A 24 -1.64 19.72 2.10
N MET A 25 -2.94 19.55 1.83
CA MET A 25 -3.96 19.41 2.88
C MET A 25 -3.78 18.08 3.62
N ALA A 26 -3.61 16.97 2.89
CA ALA A 26 -3.36 15.67 3.47
C ALA A 26 -2.04 15.64 4.28
N VAL A 27 -0.98 16.29 3.79
CA VAL A 27 0.28 16.46 4.55
C VAL A 27 0.03 17.19 5.87
N CYS A 28 -0.70 18.31 5.83
CA CYS A 28 -0.97 19.14 7.00
C CYS A 28 -1.79 18.41 8.07
N VAL A 29 -2.86 17.72 7.65
CA VAL A 29 -3.70 16.94 8.57
C VAL A 29 -2.90 15.81 9.22
N LEU A 30 -2.10 15.10 8.43
CA LEU A 30 -1.29 13.98 8.92
C LEU A 30 -0.16 14.46 9.84
N SER A 31 0.55 15.53 9.50
CA SER A 31 1.66 16.05 10.31
C SER A 31 1.18 16.57 11.65
N GLN A 32 0.06 17.31 11.68
CA GLN A 32 -0.57 17.77 12.91
C GLN A 32 -1.03 16.60 13.77
N GLU A 33 -1.64 15.58 13.17
CA GLU A 33 -2.06 14.39 13.90
C GLU A 33 -0.88 13.64 14.51
N LEU A 34 0.19 13.40 13.76
CA LEU A 34 1.39 12.72 14.27
C LEU A 34 2.09 13.52 15.37
N PHE A 35 2.15 14.84 15.22
CA PHE A 35 2.76 15.73 16.22
C PHE A 35 2.04 15.69 17.58
N LYS A 36 0.71 15.56 17.60
CA LYS A 36 -0.05 15.39 18.86
C LYS A 36 0.43 14.19 19.68
N TYR A 37 0.89 13.14 19.02
CA TYR A 37 1.41 11.95 19.66
C TYR A 37 2.92 12.01 19.88
N GLN A 38 3.61 13.12 19.61
CA GLN A 38 5.03 13.33 19.91
C GLN A 38 5.96 12.17 19.47
N GLY A 39 5.61 11.45 18.40
CA GLY A 39 6.36 10.28 17.91
C GLY A 39 6.01 8.92 18.52
N TYR A 40 5.06 8.84 19.47
CA TYR A 40 4.54 7.55 19.96
C TYR A 40 3.88 6.72 18.85
N ARG A 41 3.36 7.39 17.82
CA ARG A 41 2.91 6.74 16.59
C ARG A 41 4.08 6.65 15.60
N GLY A 42 4.73 5.49 15.56
CA GLY A 42 5.87 5.17 14.68
C GLY A 42 5.52 5.05 13.19
N CYS A 43 4.81 6.01 12.62
CA CYS A 43 4.42 6.01 11.21
C CYS A 43 5.40 6.83 10.37
N ALA A 44 6.15 6.16 9.50
CA ALA A 44 6.96 6.78 8.45
C ALA A 44 6.22 6.68 7.12
N ILE A 45 5.85 7.82 6.51
CA ILE A 45 4.97 7.85 5.34
C ILE A 45 5.62 8.65 4.21
N VAL A 46 5.61 8.09 3.01
CA VAL A 46 5.86 8.83 1.77
C VAL A 46 4.50 9.14 1.16
N LEU A 47 4.17 10.42 1.04
CA LEU A 47 2.91 10.88 0.48
C LEU A 47 3.19 11.57 -0.86
N GLY A 48 2.69 10.98 -1.94
CA GLY A 48 2.79 11.53 -3.29
C GLY A 48 1.42 11.66 -3.93
N GLY A 49 1.25 12.67 -4.77
CA GLY A 49 0.03 12.85 -5.55
C GLY A 49 0.16 13.96 -6.59
N VAL A 50 -0.82 14.03 -7.47
CA VAL A 50 -0.93 15.10 -8.47
C VAL A 50 -2.15 15.93 -8.13
N ASP A 51 -1.93 17.23 -7.87
CA ASP A 51 -3.02 18.18 -7.64
C ASP A 51 -3.06 19.27 -8.72
N ILE A 52 -3.87 20.31 -8.52
CA ILE A 52 -4.02 21.43 -9.45
C ILE A 52 -2.71 22.21 -9.69
N ARG A 53 -1.75 22.16 -8.76
CA ARG A 53 -0.44 22.80 -8.89
C ARG A 53 0.58 21.88 -9.56
N GLY A 54 0.31 20.58 -9.60
CA GLY A 54 1.14 19.58 -10.25
C GLY A 54 1.51 18.41 -9.34
N PRO A 55 2.48 17.58 -9.75
CA PRO A 55 2.98 16.49 -8.93
C PRO A 55 3.73 17.04 -7.70
N SER A 56 3.47 16.47 -6.54
CA SER A 56 4.18 16.78 -5.29
C SER A 56 4.45 15.51 -4.50
N LEU A 57 5.62 15.45 -3.87
CA LEU A 57 6.07 14.31 -3.08
C LEU A 57 6.63 14.80 -1.73
N TYR A 58 6.13 14.19 -0.67
CA TYR A 58 6.46 14.54 0.71
C TYR A 58 6.91 13.31 1.50
N LYS A 59 7.92 13.49 2.34
CA LYS A 59 8.29 12.55 3.41
C LYS A 59 7.73 13.08 4.71
N ILE A 60 7.03 12.23 5.46
CA ILE A 60 6.47 12.55 6.77
C ILE A 60 7.07 11.58 7.78
N HIS A 61 7.80 12.13 8.74
CA HIS A 61 8.44 11.35 9.81
C HIS A 61 7.47 11.17 10.99
N PRO A 62 7.69 10.15 11.85
CA PRO A 62 6.83 9.85 12.99
C PRO A 62 6.56 11.02 13.95
N HIS A 63 7.51 11.96 14.07
CA HIS A 63 7.39 13.14 14.93
C HIS A 63 6.56 14.28 14.30
N GLY A 64 6.06 14.09 13.07
CA GLY A 64 5.30 15.10 12.34
C GLY A 64 6.13 16.08 11.51
N SER A 65 7.46 15.91 11.44
CA SER A 65 8.29 16.69 10.50
C SER A 65 8.01 16.26 9.05
N THR A 66 8.03 17.24 8.15
CA THR A 66 7.65 17.05 6.75
C THR A 66 8.68 17.65 5.82
N ASP A 67 9.16 16.87 4.86
CA ASP A 67 10.11 17.31 3.82
C ASP A 67 9.48 17.17 2.44
N SER A 68 9.62 18.18 1.59
CA SER A 68 9.29 18.11 0.16
C SER A 68 10.54 17.79 -0.64
N ALA A 69 10.50 16.79 -1.52
CA ALA A 69 11.66 16.38 -2.32
C ALA A 69 11.23 15.83 -3.68
N SER A 70 12.12 15.87 -4.68
CA SER A 70 11.87 15.31 -6.02
C SER A 70 11.79 13.78 -6.02
N TYR A 71 12.49 13.13 -5.09
CA TYR A 71 12.44 11.70 -4.83
C TYR A 71 12.58 11.45 -3.32
N ALA A 72 12.10 10.29 -2.88
CA ALA A 72 12.11 9.91 -1.47
C ALA A 72 12.23 8.40 -1.32
N ALA A 73 12.97 7.98 -0.30
CA ALA A 73 13.02 6.60 0.18
C ALA A 73 12.87 6.61 1.71
N MET A 74 12.05 5.69 2.23
CA MET A 74 11.79 5.50 3.67
C MET A 74 11.79 3.99 3.98
N GLY A 75 11.94 3.62 5.25
CA GLY A 75 12.05 2.22 5.69
C GLY A 75 13.49 1.78 5.93
N SER A 76 13.70 0.51 6.27
CA SER A 76 15.02 -0.06 6.60
C SER A 76 15.98 -0.08 5.40
N GLY A 77 15.49 -0.43 4.22
CA GLY A 77 16.26 -0.43 2.97
C GLY A 77 16.41 0.94 2.29
N SER A 78 16.03 2.02 2.97
CA SER A 78 15.99 3.37 2.38
C SER A 78 17.36 3.89 1.93
N LEU A 79 18.43 3.59 2.66
CA LEU A 79 19.78 4.03 2.32
C LEU A 79 20.28 3.38 1.01
N ASN A 80 20.00 2.10 0.83
CA ASN A 80 20.33 1.36 -0.39
C ASN A 80 19.54 1.88 -1.59
N ALA A 81 18.25 2.14 -1.41
CA ALA A 81 17.41 2.74 -2.43
C ALA A 81 17.87 4.16 -2.78
N MET A 82 18.26 4.96 -1.77
CA MET A 82 18.72 6.33 -1.96
C MET A 82 19.98 6.38 -2.81
N ALA A 83 20.95 5.47 -2.61
CA ALA A 83 22.17 5.42 -3.42
C ALA A 83 21.88 5.26 -4.92
N VAL A 84 20.88 4.45 -5.28
CA VAL A 84 20.47 4.26 -6.68
C VAL A 84 19.70 5.46 -7.21
N LEU A 85 18.80 6.03 -6.39
CA LEU A 85 18.03 7.23 -6.76
C LEU A 85 18.96 8.42 -7.04
N GLU A 86 19.91 8.69 -6.15
CA GLU A 86 20.91 9.76 -6.30
C GLU A 86 21.77 9.58 -7.56
N ALA A 87 22.17 8.33 -7.87
CA ALA A 87 23.00 8.06 -9.04
C ALA A 87 22.25 8.17 -10.38
N GLY A 88 20.94 7.88 -10.39
CA GLY A 88 20.17 7.74 -11.62
C GLY A 88 19.13 8.83 -11.89
N PHE A 89 18.76 9.63 -10.89
CA PHE A 89 17.71 10.65 -11.03
C PHE A 89 18.13 11.77 -11.99
N LYS A 90 17.19 12.19 -12.84
CA LYS A 90 17.34 13.34 -13.74
C LYS A 90 16.00 14.08 -13.82
N ASP A 91 16.06 15.39 -13.98
CA ASP A 91 14.85 16.16 -14.25
C ASP A 91 14.30 15.82 -15.65
N GLY A 92 12.98 15.76 -15.78
CA GLY A 92 12.31 15.52 -17.06
C GLY A 92 12.40 14.08 -17.59
N MET A 93 12.64 13.10 -16.74
CA MET A 93 12.62 11.67 -17.12
C MET A 93 11.29 11.26 -17.75
N THR A 94 11.38 10.34 -18.70
CA THR A 94 10.20 9.65 -19.23
C THR A 94 9.60 8.70 -18.19
N GLN A 95 8.35 8.29 -18.41
CA GLN A 95 7.67 7.38 -17.50
C GLN A 95 8.42 6.04 -17.39
N GLU A 96 8.91 5.51 -18.52
CA GLU A 96 9.61 4.24 -18.61
C GLU A 96 10.94 4.29 -17.86
N GLU A 97 11.70 5.38 -18.02
CA GLU A 97 12.95 5.61 -17.28
C GLU A 97 12.71 5.73 -15.78
N ALA A 98 11.67 6.47 -15.36
CA ALA A 98 11.32 6.62 -13.96
C ALA A 98 10.92 5.27 -13.33
N VAL A 99 10.11 4.48 -14.03
CA VAL A 99 9.71 3.12 -13.61
C VAL A 99 10.93 2.21 -13.46
N ALA A 100 11.86 2.24 -14.43
CA ALA A 100 13.09 1.45 -14.37
C ALA A 100 14.00 1.86 -13.21
N LEU A 101 14.13 3.17 -12.94
CA LEU A 101 14.92 3.70 -11.83
C LEU A 101 14.34 3.30 -10.48
N VAL A 102 13.03 3.47 -10.28
CA VAL A 102 12.36 3.08 -9.03
C VAL A 102 12.45 1.57 -8.82
N CYS A 103 12.25 0.77 -9.87
CA CYS A 103 12.41 -0.68 -9.79
C CYS A 103 13.82 -1.08 -9.35
N SER A 104 14.85 -0.42 -9.91
CA SER A 104 16.25 -0.65 -9.55
C SER A 104 16.54 -0.24 -8.11
N ALA A 105 16.01 0.90 -7.65
CA ALA A 105 16.19 1.38 -6.28
C ALA A 105 15.56 0.44 -5.25
N ILE A 106 14.33 -0.03 -5.47
CA ILE A 106 13.69 -1.00 -4.57
C ILE A 106 14.41 -2.35 -4.63
N THR A 107 14.86 -2.79 -5.81
CA THR A 107 15.65 -4.03 -5.94
C THR A 107 16.95 -3.97 -5.15
N ALA A 108 17.64 -2.83 -5.16
CA ALA A 108 18.84 -2.62 -4.33
C ALA A 108 18.51 -2.67 -2.83
N GLY A 109 17.37 -2.12 -2.41
CA GLY A 109 16.84 -2.27 -1.06
C GLY A 109 16.60 -3.74 -0.69
N VAL A 110 15.85 -4.47 -1.53
CA VAL A 110 15.53 -5.89 -1.32
C VAL A 110 16.77 -6.78 -1.24
N MET A 111 17.79 -6.52 -2.05
CA MET A 111 19.00 -7.36 -2.09
C MET A 111 19.99 -7.07 -0.96
N ASN A 112 19.97 -5.87 -0.38
CA ASN A 112 20.99 -5.41 0.55
C ASN A 112 20.44 -5.06 1.95
N ASP A 113 19.14 -5.20 2.20
CA ASP A 113 18.52 -5.03 3.51
C ASP A 113 17.77 -6.30 3.94
N LEU A 114 18.08 -6.80 5.14
CA LEU A 114 17.46 -7.99 5.71
C LEU A 114 15.98 -7.78 6.08
N GLY A 115 15.60 -6.53 6.37
CA GLY A 115 14.22 -6.15 6.67
C GLY A 115 13.34 -5.98 5.43
N SER A 116 13.94 -6.03 4.23
CA SER A 116 13.28 -5.84 2.94
C SER A 116 13.28 -7.14 2.13
N GLY A 117 12.23 -7.38 1.36
CA GLY A 117 12.08 -8.63 0.62
C GLY A 117 10.85 -8.68 -0.28
N GLY A 118 10.73 -9.76 -1.05
CA GLY A 118 9.54 -10.03 -1.87
C GLY A 118 9.57 -9.39 -3.26
N ASN A 119 8.38 -9.02 -3.74
CA ASN A 119 8.19 -8.45 -5.07
C ASN A 119 8.19 -6.92 -5.02
N VAL A 120 8.52 -6.30 -6.16
CA VAL A 120 8.43 -4.86 -6.36
C VAL A 120 7.06 -4.53 -6.92
N ASP A 121 6.32 -3.67 -6.22
CA ASP A 121 5.06 -3.08 -6.68
C ASP A 121 5.30 -1.66 -7.18
N ILE A 122 4.58 -1.25 -8.23
CA ILE A 122 4.71 0.07 -8.84
C ILE A 122 3.33 0.73 -8.94
N CYS A 123 3.25 1.98 -8.49
CA CYS A 123 2.07 2.82 -8.65
C CYS A 123 2.43 4.05 -9.47
N ILE A 124 1.75 4.25 -10.60
CA ILE A 124 1.91 5.40 -11.48
C ILE A 124 0.71 6.31 -11.27
N ILE A 125 0.97 7.53 -10.82
CA ILE A 125 -0.06 8.54 -10.58
C ILE A 125 0.13 9.67 -11.60
N LYS A 126 -0.83 9.82 -12.51
CA LYS A 126 -0.95 10.94 -13.45
C LYS A 126 -2.13 11.82 -13.05
N LYS A 127 -2.29 12.94 -13.74
CA LYS A 127 -3.40 13.88 -13.50
C LYS A 127 -4.78 13.24 -13.68
N ASP A 128 -4.91 12.37 -14.69
CA ASP A 128 -6.20 11.80 -15.10
C ASP A 128 -6.30 10.29 -14.84
N GLU A 129 -5.18 9.63 -14.55
CA GLU A 129 -5.10 8.17 -14.42
C GLU A 129 -4.21 7.76 -13.24
N THR A 130 -4.67 6.78 -12.48
CA THR A 130 -3.86 6.07 -11.48
C THR A 130 -3.77 4.60 -11.86
N LYS A 131 -2.55 4.10 -12.08
CA LYS A 131 -2.29 2.70 -12.43
C LYS A 131 -1.45 2.03 -11.36
N HIS A 132 -2.04 1.06 -10.67
CA HIS A 132 -1.35 0.25 -9.67
C HIS A 132 -1.02 -1.13 -10.25
N ILE A 133 0.27 -1.44 -10.29
CA ILE A 133 0.82 -2.68 -10.84
C ILE A 133 1.45 -3.46 -9.68
N ARG A 134 0.78 -4.54 -9.27
CA ARG A 134 1.32 -5.48 -8.29
C ARG A 134 2.25 -6.47 -8.97
N LYS A 135 3.33 -6.85 -8.28
CA LYS A 135 4.36 -7.78 -8.74
C LYS A 135 4.94 -7.38 -10.10
N TYR A 136 5.39 -6.14 -10.22
CA TYR A 136 6.09 -5.66 -11.42
C TYR A 136 7.40 -6.41 -11.65
N ALA A 137 8.18 -6.63 -10.58
CA ALA A 137 9.40 -7.42 -10.63
C ALA A 137 9.51 -8.34 -9.41
N SER A 138 10.15 -9.50 -9.61
CA SER A 138 10.42 -10.50 -8.58
C SER A 138 11.93 -10.74 -8.49
N PRO A 139 12.67 -9.88 -7.77
CA PRO A 139 14.13 -9.98 -7.71
C PRO A 139 14.60 -11.20 -6.90
N ALA A 140 13.83 -11.60 -5.88
CA ALA A 140 14.13 -12.80 -5.11
C ALA A 140 13.79 -14.07 -5.90
N ARG A 141 14.71 -15.04 -5.95
CA ARG A 141 14.47 -16.35 -6.53
C ARG A 141 13.47 -17.14 -5.68
N GLU A 142 12.47 -17.73 -6.32
CA GLU A 142 11.56 -18.64 -5.62
C GLU A 142 12.31 -19.85 -5.08
N ALA A 143 12.10 -20.17 -3.80
CA ALA A 143 12.66 -21.37 -3.20
C ALA A 143 12.05 -22.60 -3.89
N GLN A 144 12.90 -23.46 -4.46
CA GLN A 144 12.45 -24.74 -4.99
C GLN A 144 11.99 -25.59 -3.81
N LYS A 145 10.69 -25.88 -3.76
CA LYS A 145 10.14 -26.80 -2.77
C LYS A 145 10.73 -28.18 -3.02
N GLY A 146 11.18 -28.83 -1.95
CA GLY A 146 11.46 -30.27 -2.01
C GLY A 146 10.21 -31.01 -2.49
N VAL A 147 10.40 -32.07 -3.27
CA VAL A 147 9.29 -32.94 -3.63
C VAL A 147 8.93 -33.74 -2.37
N TYR A 148 7.80 -33.42 -1.76
CA TYR A 148 7.24 -34.19 -0.65
C TYR A 148 6.13 -35.09 -1.18
N THR A 149 6.19 -36.37 -0.83
CA THR A 149 5.05 -37.27 -1.01
C THR A 149 3.97 -36.90 0.02
N PRO A 150 2.75 -36.55 -0.40
CA PRO A 150 1.68 -36.27 0.54
C PRO A 150 1.36 -37.53 1.37
N TYR A 151 1.12 -37.35 2.66
CA TYR A 151 0.66 -38.44 3.52
C TYR A 151 -0.76 -38.84 3.12
N GLU A 152 -1.04 -40.14 3.13
CA GLU A 152 -2.38 -40.65 2.86
C GLU A 152 -3.38 -40.22 3.95
N ILE A 153 -4.65 -40.07 3.57
CA ILE A 153 -5.73 -39.73 4.51
C ILE A 153 -5.81 -40.84 5.57
N GLY A 154 -5.75 -40.48 6.85
CA GLY A 154 -5.72 -41.42 7.96
C GLY A 154 -4.36 -41.61 8.63
N THR A 155 -3.29 -40.97 8.12
CA THR A 155 -1.95 -41.02 8.73
C THR A 155 -1.90 -40.39 10.14
N THR A 156 -2.71 -39.36 10.40
CA THR A 156 -2.75 -38.67 11.69
C THR A 156 -3.83 -39.29 12.59
N PRO A 157 -3.51 -39.84 13.78
CA PRO A 157 -4.51 -40.36 14.69
C PRO A 157 -5.36 -39.22 15.27
N PHE A 158 -6.66 -39.44 15.39
CA PHE A 158 -7.59 -38.52 16.05
C PHE A 158 -8.29 -39.19 17.23
N PHE A 159 -8.58 -38.41 18.28
CA PHE A 159 -9.22 -38.92 19.50
C PHE A 159 -10.75 -38.86 19.44
N SER A 160 -11.30 -37.85 18.78
CA SER A 160 -12.74 -37.65 18.62
C SER A 160 -13.01 -36.89 17.33
N GLN A 161 -14.08 -37.24 16.64
CA GLN A 161 -14.56 -36.54 15.46
C GLN A 161 -16.03 -36.17 15.68
N HIS A 162 -16.36 -34.90 15.48
CA HIS A 162 -17.72 -34.39 15.50
C HIS A 162 -18.06 -33.85 14.12
N ILE A 163 -19.19 -34.26 13.57
CA ILE A 163 -19.63 -33.86 12.22
C ILE A 163 -21.04 -33.28 12.37
N GLU A 164 -21.21 -32.04 11.94
CA GLU A 164 -22.52 -31.38 11.89
C GLU A 164 -22.88 -31.02 10.45
N GLU A 165 -24.10 -31.36 10.05
CA GLU A 165 -24.62 -30.99 8.75
C GLU A 165 -25.26 -29.59 8.82
N VAL A 166 -24.53 -28.60 8.31
CA VAL A 166 -24.95 -27.18 8.32
C VAL A 166 -26.30 -26.95 7.64
N ARG A 167 -26.67 -27.79 6.65
CA ARG A 167 -27.95 -27.68 5.93
C ARG A 167 -29.17 -27.94 6.80
N ALA A 168 -29.05 -28.77 7.84
CA ALA A 168 -30.17 -29.09 8.73
C ALA A 168 -30.43 -28.00 9.79
N ALA A 169 -29.50 -27.06 9.97
CA ALA A 169 -29.57 -26.00 10.97
C ALA A 169 -30.00 -24.62 10.40
N VAL A 170 -30.19 -24.51 9.09
CA VAL A 170 -30.64 -23.26 8.44
C VAL A 170 -32.13 -23.37 8.14
N ALA A 171 -32.95 -22.72 8.96
CA ALA A 171 -34.33 -22.40 8.60
C ALA A 171 -34.31 -21.24 7.61
N VAL A 172 -34.66 -21.50 6.35
CA VAL A 172 -34.87 -20.46 5.33
C VAL A 172 -36.32 -20.00 5.49
N GLU A 173 -36.55 -18.87 6.14
CA GLU A 173 -37.83 -18.14 6.05
C GLU A 173 -37.84 -17.36 4.72
N GLU A 174 -38.56 -17.87 3.72
CA GLU A 174 -38.88 -17.13 2.50
C GLU A 174 -40.14 -16.27 2.74
N ASP A 175 -39.99 -15.14 3.44
CA ASP A 175 -41.01 -14.09 3.42
C ASP A 175 -40.88 -13.29 2.11
N VAL A 176 -41.50 -13.80 1.04
CA VAL A 176 -41.78 -13.02 -0.17
C VAL A 176 -43.27 -12.67 -0.16
N GLU A 177 -43.62 -11.56 0.49
CA GLU A 177 -44.91 -10.91 0.27
C GLU A 177 -44.92 -10.26 -1.12
N MET A 178 -45.61 -10.92 -2.06
CA MET A 178 -45.98 -10.33 -3.34
C MET A 178 -47.08 -9.29 -3.09
N VAL A 179 -46.72 -8.00 -3.09
CA VAL A 179 -47.71 -6.92 -3.12
C VAL A 179 -48.19 -6.77 -4.56
N GLU A 180 -49.45 -7.17 -4.83
CA GLU A 180 -50.12 -6.83 -6.08
C GLU A 180 -50.29 -5.31 -6.19
N ALA A 181 -49.78 -4.75 -7.28
CA ALA A 181 -50.00 -3.35 -7.63
C ALA A 181 -51.46 -3.17 -8.11
N LEU A 182 -52.25 -2.42 -7.34
CA LEU A 182 -53.53 -1.84 -7.76
C LEU A 182 -53.31 -0.55 -8.57
#